data_AF-A0A1I7XNH6-F1
#
_entry.id   AF-A0A1I7XNH6-F1
#
_cell.length_a   1.000
_cell.length_b   1.000
_cell.length_c   1.000
_cell.angle_alpha   90.00
_cell.angle_beta   90.00
_cell.angle_gamma   90.00
#
_symmetry.space_group_name_H-M   'P 1'
#
loop_
_entity.id
_entity.type
_entity.pdbx_description
1 polymer ?
#
loop_
_entity_poly.entity_id
_entity_poly.type
_entity_poly.pdbx_seq_one_letter_code
_entity_poly.pdbx_strand_id
1 'polypeptide(L)'
;MDMKQFIIRTNKKEKITMNEVNDRISVLEERMNQLSIENANLTKINDELSQLLVTMTNKFQGEVSSLRSEFQSIQPTIPIPTNLRVGRVLNDGCYEIIWDLPRVKGYKVLTNGVERGIVKAPNNAARISDLEQEIEHVIQLQVIDLDGRLGEISKSLVIPKAE
;
A
#
# COMPACT_ATOMS: atom_id res chain seq x y z
N MET A 1 -5.39 -93.89 -0.84
CA MET A 1 -4.62 -92.72 -1.35
C MET A 1 -3.46 -92.54 -0.39
N ASP A 2 -2.24 -92.67 -0.90
CA ASP A 2 -1.03 -92.86 -0.10
C ASP A 2 -0.63 -91.59 0.66
N MET A 3 -0.32 -91.69 1.96
CA MET A 3 0.01 -90.55 2.83
C MET A 3 1.19 -89.72 2.29
N LYS A 4 2.13 -90.36 1.57
CA LYS A 4 3.24 -89.71 0.88
C LYS A 4 2.79 -88.75 -0.23
N GLN A 5 1.75 -89.11 -0.98
CA GLN A 5 1.20 -88.27 -2.05
C GLN A 5 0.50 -87.02 -1.50
N PHE A 6 -0.10 -87.11 -0.32
CA PHE A 6 -0.72 -85.97 0.36
C PHE A 6 0.33 -84.95 0.83
N ILE A 7 1.39 -85.42 1.50
CA ILE A 7 2.49 -84.57 2.01
C ILE A 7 3.22 -83.83 0.87
N ILE A 8 3.46 -84.50 -0.26
CA ILE A 8 4.09 -83.88 -1.44
C ILE A 8 3.19 -82.77 -2.01
N ARG A 9 1.87 -82.97 -2.03
CA ARG A 9 0.91 -81.98 -2.55
C ARG A 9 0.80 -80.76 -1.64
N THR A 10 0.79 -80.93 -0.31
CA THR A 10 0.79 -79.81 0.64
C THR A 10 2.09 -79.00 0.55
N ASN A 11 3.25 -79.64 0.57
CA ASN A 11 4.55 -78.95 0.43
C ASN A 11 4.67 -78.18 -0.89
N LYS A 12 4.13 -78.73 -1.99
CA LYS A 12 4.12 -78.05 -3.29
C LYS A 12 3.22 -76.81 -3.27
N LYS A 13 2.04 -76.88 -2.65
CA LYS A 13 1.13 -75.74 -2.52
C LYS A 13 1.74 -74.64 -1.64
N GLU A 14 2.33 -74.99 -0.50
CA GLU A 14 3.01 -74.02 0.37
C GLU A 14 4.17 -73.34 -0.36
N LYS A 15 4.97 -74.08 -1.13
CA LYS A 15 6.06 -73.51 -1.94
C LYS A 15 5.57 -72.54 -3.03
N ILE A 16 4.45 -72.85 -3.69
CA ILE A 16 3.83 -71.94 -4.68
C ILE A 16 3.37 -70.65 -3.99
N THR A 17 2.71 -70.78 -2.84
CA THR A 17 2.21 -69.63 -2.06
C THR A 17 3.35 -68.76 -1.54
N MET A 18 4.46 -69.37 -1.09
CA MET A 18 5.66 -68.67 -0.64
C MET A 18 6.33 -67.90 -1.78
N ASN A 19 6.38 -68.48 -2.99
CA ASN A 19 6.91 -67.79 -4.16
C ASN A 19 6.05 -66.57 -4.55
N GLU A 20 4.72 -66.69 -4.53
CA GLU A 20 3.80 -65.57 -4.80
C GLU A 20 3.95 -64.43 -3.76
N VAL A 21 4.19 -64.79 -2.50
CA VAL A 21 4.48 -63.80 -1.44
C VAL A 21 5.82 -63.11 -1.69
N ASN A 22 6.86 -63.85 -2.05
CA ASN A 22 8.18 -63.28 -2.36
C ASN A 22 8.12 -62.34 -3.57
N ASP A 23 7.41 -62.73 -4.64
CA ASP A 23 7.24 -61.89 -5.83
C ASP A 23 6.52 -60.57 -5.49
N ARG A 24 5.49 -60.63 -4.63
CA ARG A 24 4.80 -59.44 -4.12
C ARG A 24 5.71 -58.57 -3.27
N ILE A 25 6.55 -59.15 -2.42
CA ILE A 25 7.52 -58.41 -1.61
C ILE A 25 8.50 -57.69 -2.52
N SER A 26 9.06 -58.35 -3.53
CA SER A 26 10.00 -57.71 -4.47
C SER A 26 9.37 -56.54 -5.23
N VAL A 27 8.12 -56.67 -5.68
CA VAL A 27 7.40 -55.56 -6.34
C VAL A 27 7.14 -54.41 -5.37
N LEU A 28 6.83 -54.71 -4.10
CA LEU A 28 6.62 -53.68 -3.08
C LEU A 28 7.93 -52.97 -2.73
N GLU A 29 9.05 -53.69 -2.64
CA GLU A 29 10.38 -53.13 -2.42
C GLU A 29 10.79 -52.18 -3.56
N GLU A 30 10.54 -52.59 -4.81
CA GLU A 30 10.82 -51.74 -5.97
C GLU A 30 9.97 -50.46 -5.97
N ARG A 31 8.67 -50.58 -5.68
CA ARG A 31 7.77 -49.42 -5.54
C ARG A 31 8.18 -48.52 -4.38
N MET A 32 8.59 -49.10 -3.26
CA MET A 32 9.06 -48.34 -2.09
C MET A 32 10.34 -47.57 -2.42
N ASN A 33 11.27 -48.16 -3.18
CA ASN A 33 12.46 -47.47 -3.68
C ASN A 33 12.09 -46.31 -4.62
N GLN A 34 11.16 -46.52 -5.56
CA GLN A 34 10.71 -45.46 -6.47
C GLN A 34 10.07 -44.30 -5.70
N LEU A 35 9.18 -44.60 -4.75
CA LEU A 35 8.55 -43.60 -3.89
C LEU A 35 9.58 -42.86 -3.03
N SER A 36 10.62 -43.55 -2.54
CA SER A 36 11.70 -42.92 -1.78
C SER A 36 12.47 -41.91 -2.63
N ILE A 37 12.73 -42.23 -3.89
CA ILE A 37 13.42 -41.32 -4.83
C ILE A 37 12.53 -40.12 -5.14
N GLU A 38 11.26 -40.35 -5.44
CA GLU A 38 10.31 -39.28 -5.74
C GLU A 38 10.15 -38.32 -4.56
N ASN A 39 10.02 -38.86 -3.35
CA ASN A 39 9.88 -38.04 -2.14
C ASN A 39 11.15 -37.22 -1.85
N ALA A 40 12.34 -37.78 -2.09
CA ALA A 40 13.60 -37.04 -1.99
C ALA A 40 13.65 -35.87 -3.01
N ASN A 41 13.21 -36.10 -4.24
CA ASN A 41 13.14 -35.06 -5.27
C ASN A 41 12.13 -33.96 -4.90
N LEU A 42 10.94 -34.33 -4.41
CA LEU A 42 9.94 -33.38 -3.95
C LEU A 42 10.43 -32.53 -2.78
N THR A 43 11.14 -33.16 -1.83
CA THR A 43 11.76 -32.45 -0.70
C THR A 43 12.77 -31.42 -1.21
N LYS A 44 13.64 -31.82 -2.15
CA LYS A 44 14.62 -30.91 -2.76
C LYS A 44 13.95 -29.72 -3.46
N ILE A 45 12.91 -29.96 -4.27
CA ILE A 45 12.18 -28.89 -4.97
C ILE A 45 11.53 -27.94 -3.95
N ASN A 46 10.95 -28.49 -2.88
CA ASN A 46 10.34 -27.68 -1.82
C ASN A 46 11.38 -26.79 -1.09
N ASP A 47 12.57 -27.33 -0.82
CA ASP A 47 13.67 -26.57 -0.20
C ASP A 47 14.13 -25.42 -1.11
N GLU A 48 14.29 -25.67 -2.42
CA GLU A 48 14.67 -24.66 -3.41
C GLU A 48 13.61 -23.55 -3.52
N LEU A 49 12.33 -23.92 -3.58
CA LEU A 49 11.22 -22.96 -3.61
C LEU A 49 11.15 -22.12 -2.33
N SER A 50 11.36 -22.75 -1.17
CA SER A 50 11.37 -22.07 0.12
C SER A 50 12.51 -21.04 0.19
N GLN A 51 13.71 -21.39 -0.27
CA GLN A 51 14.84 -20.45 -0.34
C GLN A 51 14.57 -19.29 -1.31
N LEU A 52 13.94 -19.56 -2.45
CA LEU A 52 13.57 -18.53 -3.41
C LEU A 52 12.58 -17.53 -2.81
N LEU A 53 11.55 -18.02 -2.11
CA LEU A 53 10.55 -17.18 -1.44
C LEU A 53 11.18 -16.28 -0.37
N VAL A 54 12.08 -16.83 0.45
CA VAL A 54 12.82 -16.03 1.45
C VAL A 54 13.66 -14.95 0.77
N THR A 55 14.36 -15.29 -0.30
CA THR A 55 15.20 -14.35 -1.05
C THR A 55 14.37 -13.21 -1.66
N MET A 56 13.24 -13.54 -2.31
CA MET A 56 12.34 -12.55 -2.88
C MET A 56 11.70 -11.66 -1.82
N THR A 57 11.29 -12.23 -0.68
CA THR A 57 10.70 -11.48 0.43
C THR A 57 11.71 -10.48 1.01
N ASN A 58 12.95 -10.92 1.24
CA ASN A 58 14.01 -10.05 1.76
C ASN A 58 14.34 -8.93 0.77
N LYS A 59 14.42 -9.24 -0.53
CA LYS A 59 14.65 -8.23 -1.57
C LYS A 59 13.53 -7.19 -1.61
N PHE A 60 12.28 -7.63 -1.64
CA PHE A 60 11.12 -6.75 -1.63
C PHE A 60 11.07 -5.88 -0.38
N GLN A 61 11.34 -6.45 0.80
CA GLN A 61 11.43 -5.71 2.05
C GLN A 61 12.53 -4.65 2.02
N GLY A 62 13.67 -4.93 1.39
CA GLY A 62 14.75 -3.98 1.16
C GLY A 62 14.31 -2.81 0.26
N GLU A 63 13.68 -3.12 -0.88
CA GLU A 63 13.18 -2.11 -1.82
C GLU A 63 12.12 -1.20 -1.20
N VAL A 64 11.16 -1.78 -0.46
CA VAL A 64 10.13 -1.02 0.26
C VAL A 64 10.74 -0.12 1.32
N SER A 65 11.72 -0.63 2.07
CA SER A 65 12.45 0.16 3.07
C SER A 65 13.20 1.33 2.42
N SER A 66 13.85 1.10 1.27
CA SER A 66 14.56 2.15 0.51
C SER A 66 13.59 3.22 0.02
N LEU A 67 12.51 2.82 -0.65
CA LEU A 67 11.47 3.74 -1.12
C LEU A 67 10.87 4.55 0.02
N ARG A 68 10.63 3.93 1.18
CA ARG A 68 10.14 4.62 2.37
C ARG A 68 11.14 5.67 2.87
N SER A 69 12.43 5.32 2.91
CA SER A 69 13.49 6.24 3.29
C SER A 69 13.62 7.40 2.32
N GLU A 70 13.57 7.13 1.01
CA GLU A 70 13.58 8.16 -0.04
C GLU A 70 12.38 9.10 0.11
N PHE A 71 11.18 8.55 0.29
CA PHE A 71 9.97 9.34 0.51
C PHE A 71 10.04 10.19 1.80
N GLN A 72 10.66 9.68 2.87
CA GLN A 72 10.88 10.45 4.09
C GLN A 72 11.95 11.54 3.93
N SER A 73 12.96 11.30 3.09
CA SER A 73 14.03 12.25 2.80
C SER A 73 13.55 13.42 1.94
N ILE A 74 12.55 13.18 1.09
CA ILE A 74 11.77 14.23 0.44
C ILE A 74 10.89 14.82 1.55
N GLN A 75 11.35 15.87 2.23
CA GLN A 75 10.46 16.64 3.08
C GLN A 75 9.31 17.14 2.19
N PRO A 76 8.06 16.70 2.40
CA PRO A 76 6.94 17.24 1.65
C PRO A 76 6.85 18.70 2.03
N THR A 77 7.28 19.57 1.12
CA THR A 77 7.07 21.01 1.26
C THR A 77 5.57 21.19 1.17
N ILE A 78 4.97 21.69 2.25
CA ILE A 78 3.55 21.97 2.27
C ILE A 78 3.28 22.96 1.13
N PRO A 79 2.45 22.60 0.14
CA PRO A 79 2.31 23.40 -1.07
C PRO A 79 1.71 24.76 -0.72
N ILE A 80 2.12 25.80 -1.44
CA ILE A 80 1.67 27.18 -1.19
C ILE A 80 0.52 27.52 -2.16
N PRO A 81 -0.61 28.10 -1.69
CA PRO A 81 -1.69 28.57 -2.56
C PRO A 81 -1.16 29.51 -3.64
N THR A 82 -1.51 29.23 -4.89
CA THR A 82 -1.11 30.05 -6.05
C THR A 82 -2.31 30.71 -6.70
N ASN A 83 -2.08 31.74 -7.52
CA ASN A 83 -3.11 32.45 -8.29
C ASN A 83 -4.30 32.97 -7.43
N LEU A 84 -4.01 33.38 -6.19
CA LEU A 84 -5.00 33.98 -5.30
C LEU A 84 -5.55 35.28 -5.91
N ARG A 85 -6.85 35.32 -6.16
CA ARG A 85 -7.52 36.43 -6.83
C ARG A 85 -8.96 36.57 -6.36
N VAL A 86 -9.54 37.75 -6.60
CA VAL A 86 -10.99 37.94 -6.48
C VAL A 86 -11.66 37.20 -7.65
N GLY A 87 -12.47 36.21 -7.33
CA GLY A 87 -13.31 35.51 -8.31
C GLY A 87 -14.54 36.32 -8.66
N ARG A 88 -15.26 36.82 -7.63
CA ARG A 88 -16.48 37.61 -7.78
C ARG A 88 -16.63 38.62 -6.64
N VAL A 89 -17.13 39.82 -6.96
CA VAL A 89 -17.63 40.77 -5.97
C VAL A 89 -19.10 40.42 -5.73
N LEU A 90 -19.48 40.16 -4.48
CA LEU A 90 -20.84 39.74 -4.14
C LEU A 90 -21.69 40.96 -3.78
N ASN A 91 -21.27 41.68 -2.74
CA ASN A 91 -21.88 42.90 -2.23
C ASN A 91 -20.77 43.79 -1.65
N ASP A 92 -21.14 45.01 -1.28
CA ASP A 92 -20.45 45.91 -0.36
C ASP A 92 -19.73 45.19 0.79
N GLY A 93 -18.38 45.16 0.75
CA GLY A 93 -17.55 44.50 1.77
C GLY A 93 -17.51 42.96 1.71
N CYS A 94 -18.08 42.34 0.67
CA CYS A 94 -18.16 40.89 0.50
C CYS A 94 -17.59 40.41 -0.85
N TYR A 95 -16.54 39.58 -0.78
CA TYR A 95 -15.80 39.09 -1.94
C TYR A 95 -15.69 37.56 -1.92
N GLU A 96 -15.83 36.93 -3.07
CA GLU A 96 -15.41 35.55 -3.29
C GLU A 96 -13.97 35.56 -3.78
N ILE A 97 -13.07 34.92 -3.02
CA ILE A 97 -11.68 34.70 -3.41
C ILE A 97 -11.51 33.27 -3.90
N ILE A 98 -10.68 33.10 -4.92
CA ILE A 98 -10.35 31.80 -5.53
C ILE A 98 -8.85 31.65 -5.68
N TRP A 99 -8.35 30.42 -5.61
CA TRP A 99 -6.93 30.09 -5.73
C TRP A 99 -6.74 28.72 -6.37
N ASP A 100 -5.49 28.39 -6.70
CA ASP A 100 -5.11 27.11 -7.26
C ASP A 100 -4.20 26.37 -6.24
N LEU A 101 -4.63 25.16 -5.85
CA LEU A 101 -3.82 24.23 -5.06
C LEU A 101 -4.39 22.78 -5.14
N PRO A 102 -3.54 21.73 -5.03
CA PRO A 102 -4.00 20.36 -4.80
C PRO A 102 -4.78 20.19 -3.48
N ARG A 103 -5.28 18.97 -3.27
CA ARG A 103 -6.11 18.57 -2.14
C ARG A 103 -5.36 18.69 -0.80
N VAL A 104 -5.87 19.54 0.09
CA VAL A 104 -5.39 19.74 1.46
C VAL A 104 -6.54 19.61 2.46
N LYS A 105 -6.26 19.68 3.77
CA LYS A 105 -7.30 19.60 4.82
C LYS A 105 -8.12 20.87 4.91
N GLY A 106 -7.48 22.02 4.68
CA GLY A 106 -8.11 23.33 4.65
C GLY A 106 -7.08 24.45 4.58
N TYR A 107 -7.53 25.67 4.84
CA TYR A 107 -6.75 26.89 4.73
C TYR A 107 -7.08 27.80 5.90
N LYS A 108 -6.05 28.38 6.51
CA LYS A 108 -6.17 29.52 7.39
C LYS A 108 -6.18 30.80 6.53
N VAL A 109 -7.17 31.65 6.75
CA VAL A 109 -7.32 32.93 6.06
C VAL A 109 -6.77 34.03 6.95
N LEU A 110 -5.90 34.86 6.38
CA LEU A 110 -5.35 36.04 7.04
C LEU A 110 -5.82 37.31 6.30
N THR A 111 -6.22 38.32 7.06
CA THR A 111 -6.54 39.65 6.55
C THR A 111 -5.68 40.67 7.30
N ASN A 112 -4.89 41.46 6.58
CA ASN A 112 -3.91 42.41 7.13
C ASN A 112 -2.96 41.75 8.15
N GLY A 113 -2.54 40.50 7.86
CA GLY A 113 -1.68 39.70 8.73
C GLY A 113 -2.37 39.06 9.94
N VAL A 114 -3.66 39.32 10.18
CA VAL A 114 -4.43 38.76 11.30
C VAL A 114 -5.26 37.58 10.84
N GLU A 115 -5.23 36.49 11.61
CA GLU A 115 -6.07 35.31 11.36
C GLU A 115 -7.55 35.65 11.51
N ARG A 116 -8.33 35.36 10.46
CA ARG A 116 -9.79 35.53 10.45
C ARG A 116 -10.54 34.21 10.65
N GLY A 117 -9.96 33.09 10.23
CA GLY A 117 -10.56 31.78 10.43
C GLY A 117 -10.00 30.70 9.51
N ILE A 118 -10.60 29.51 9.60
CA ILE A 118 -10.20 28.32 8.84
C ILE A 118 -11.34 27.89 7.91
N VAL A 119 -11.02 27.67 6.64
CA VAL A 119 -11.94 27.20 5.60
C VAL A 119 -11.49 25.86 5.03
N LYS A 120 -12.41 24.91 4.83
CA LYS A 120 -12.09 23.64 4.15
C LYS A 120 -11.93 23.80 2.64
N ALA A 121 -12.72 24.71 2.05
CA ALA A 121 -12.65 25.14 0.65
C ALA A 121 -12.36 24.00 -0.37
N PRO A 122 -13.25 22.99 -0.50
CA PRO A 122 -13.03 21.85 -1.39
C PRO A 122 -12.91 22.23 -2.88
N ASN A 123 -13.42 23.40 -3.26
CA ASN A 123 -13.36 23.96 -4.61
C ASN A 123 -12.33 25.10 -4.74
N ASN A 124 -11.41 25.23 -3.78
CA ASN A 124 -10.42 26.32 -3.71
C ASN A 124 -11.03 27.72 -3.81
N ALA A 125 -12.16 27.91 -3.12
CA ALA A 125 -12.88 29.16 -3.06
C ALA A 125 -13.37 29.43 -1.62
N ALA A 126 -13.37 30.69 -1.23
CA ALA A 126 -13.91 31.15 0.04
C ALA A 126 -14.57 32.51 -0.10
N ARG A 127 -15.59 32.74 0.74
CA ARG A 127 -16.21 34.06 0.89
C ARG A 127 -15.52 34.80 2.03
N ILE A 128 -15.13 36.03 1.77
CA ILE A 128 -14.67 36.99 2.76
C ILE A 128 -15.76 38.05 2.87
N SER A 129 -16.20 38.29 4.09
CA SER A 129 -17.26 39.25 4.42
C SER A 129 -16.76 40.24 5.47
N ASP A 130 -17.55 41.28 5.71
CA ASP A 130 -17.29 42.30 6.73
C ASP A 130 -15.97 43.06 6.53
N LEU A 131 -15.59 43.29 5.26
CA LEU A 131 -14.48 44.17 4.92
C LEU A 131 -14.94 45.64 4.89
N GLU A 132 -14.12 46.50 5.49
CA GLU A 132 -14.34 47.95 5.51
C GLU A 132 -14.01 48.54 4.13
N GLN A 133 -14.93 49.32 3.56
CA GLN A 133 -14.76 49.83 2.20
C GLN A 133 -13.77 50.98 2.07
N GLU A 134 -13.52 51.69 3.17
CA GLU A 134 -12.67 52.89 3.20
C GLU A 134 -11.18 52.57 3.25
N ILE A 135 -10.82 51.31 3.50
CA ILE A 135 -9.44 50.85 3.66
C ILE A 135 -9.08 49.75 2.66
N GLU A 136 -7.80 49.71 2.33
CA GLU A 136 -7.24 48.60 1.56
C GLU A 136 -7.08 47.37 2.46
N HIS A 137 -7.43 46.21 1.91
CA HIS A 137 -7.31 44.93 2.61
C HIS A 137 -6.35 44.00 1.90
N VAL A 138 -5.40 43.46 2.66
CA VAL A 138 -4.46 42.44 2.20
C VAL A 138 -4.93 41.08 2.68
N ILE A 139 -5.23 40.17 1.75
CA ILE A 139 -5.68 38.82 2.02
C ILE A 139 -4.57 37.83 1.67
N GLN A 140 -4.30 36.91 2.58
CA GLN A 140 -3.36 35.81 2.38
C GLN A 140 -3.95 34.50 2.90
N LEU A 141 -3.45 33.38 2.37
CA LEU A 141 -3.85 32.05 2.76
C LEU A 141 -2.65 31.26 3.27
N GLN A 142 -2.87 30.44 4.28
CA GLN A 142 -1.88 29.49 4.79
C GLN A 142 -2.48 28.09 4.79
N VAL A 143 -1.78 27.13 4.19
CA VAL A 143 -2.31 25.76 4.02
C VAL A 143 -2.28 25.01 5.33
N ILE A 144 -3.34 24.23 5.56
CA ILE A 144 -3.38 23.19 6.58
C ILE A 144 -3.30 21.85 5.85
N ASP A 145 -2.16 21.19 5.97
CA ASP A 145 -1.91 19.88 5.38
C ASP A 145 -2.83 18.79 6.01
N LEU A 146 -2.89 17.61 5.38
CA LEU A 146 -3.63 16.44 5.85
C LEU A 146 -3.24 16.04 7.27
N ASP A 147 -1.96 16.18 7.62
CA ASP A 147 -1.42 15.95 8.96
C ASP A 147 -1.72 17.10 9.95
N GLY A 148 -2.36 18.19 9.49
CA GLY A 148 -2.70 19.36 10.30
C GLY A 148 -1.56 20.38 10.47
N ARG A 149 -0.44 20.19 9.78
CA ARG A 149 0.69 21.15 9.79
C ARG A 149 0.34 22.39 8.97
N LEU A 150 0.87 23.54 9.41
CA LEU A 150 0.72 24.81 8.71
C LEU A 150 1.87 25.01 7.71
N GLY A 151 1.52 25.33 6.47
CA GLY A 151 2.48 25.69 5.42
C GLY A 151 2.94 27.15 5.50
N GLU A 152 3.63 27.60 4.47
CA GLU A 152 3.96 29.01 4.32
C GLU A 152 2.74 29.85 3.93
N ILE A 153 2.82 31.15 4.19
CA ILE A 153 1.79 32.11 3.82
C ILE A 153 1.91 32.41 2.32
N SER A 154 0.76 32.44 1.63
CA SER A 154 0.69 32.74 0.20
C SER A 154 1.13 34.16 -0.14
N LYS A 155 1.29 34.41 -1.44
CA LYS A 155 1.32 35.77 -1.97
C LYS A 155 0.04 36.53 -1.58
N SER A 156 0.20 37.83 -1.36
CA SER A 156 -0.85 38.76 -0.99
C SER A 156 -1.80 39.05 -2.15
N LEU A 157 -3.09 38.94 -1.88
CA LEU A 157 -4.15 39.53 -2.69
C LEU A 157 -4.55 40.86 -2.06
N VAL A 158 -4.46 41.94 -2.82
CA VAL A 158 -4.89 43.27 -2.37
C VAL A 158 -6.29 43.53 -2.89
N ILE A 159 -7.22 43.81 -1.98
CA ILE A 159 -8.54 44.36 -2.29
C ILE A 159 -8.46 45.87 -2.04
N PRO A 160 -8.57 46.70 -3.09
CA PRO A 160 -8.50 48.14 -2.94
C PRO A 160 -9.72 48.68 -2.19
N LYS A 161 -9.56 49.86 -1.58
CA LYS A 161 -10.69 50.64 -1.07
C LYS A 161 -11.70 50.95 -2.19
N ALA A 162 -12.98 51.03 -1.86
CA ALA A 162 -14.00 51.48 -2.80
C ALA A 162 -13.83 52.99 -3.08
N GLU A 163 -13.98 53.38 -4.35
CA GLU A 163 -14.02 54.80 -4.75
C GLU A 163 -15.41 55.41 -4.59
#